data_AF-A0A6S6SQM9-F1
#
_entry.id   AF-A0A6S6SQM9-F1
#
_cell.length_a   1.000
_cell.length_b   1.000
_cell.length_c   1.000
_cell.angle_alpha   90.00
_cell.angle_beta   90.00
_cell.angle_gamma   90.00
#
_symmetry.space_group_name_H-M   'P 1'
#
loop_
_entity.id
_entity.type
_entity.pdbx_description
1 polymer ?
#
loop_
_entity_poly.entity_id
_entity_poly.type
_entity_poly.pdbx_seq_one_letter_code
_entity_poly.pdbx_strand_id
1 'polypeptide(L)'
;MKNKAYYLNLDYEIVIRKLSLEDGGGYFAYYKDFQGVMGDGETMEKALEDVKSALECYLEVALENSEEIKEPSHLFKSKRINITIPISVLNKIDKYVASQDISRSSFFKESALRAMG
;
A
#
# COMPACT_ATOMS: atom_id res chain seq x y z
N MET A 1 1.67 17.04 3.88
CA MET A 1 0.34 16.72 3.32
C MET A 1 0.50 15.63 2.29
N LYS A 2 -0.42 14.68 2.24
CA LYS A 2 -0.47 13.67 1.16
C LYS A 2 -0.97 14.37 -0.10
N ASN A 3 -0.29 14.19 -1.23
CA ASN A 3 -0.58 14.85 -2.50
C ASN A 3 -0.69 13.79 -3.63
N LYS A 4 -1.05 14.20 -4.85
CA LYS A 4 -1.21 13.28 -6.00
C LYS A 4 0.05 12.40 -6.18
N ALA A 5 1.22 13.01 -6.14
CA ALA A 5 2.51 12.31 -6.31
C ALA A 5 2.75 11.27 -5.20
N TYR A 6 2.39 11.56 -3.95
CA TYR A 6 2.51 10.59 -2.85
C TYR A 6 1.70 9.32 -3.16
N TYR A 7 0.43 9.46 -3.53
CA TYR A 7 -0.43 8.32 -3.81
C TYR A 7 0.01 7.55 -5.07
N LEU A 8 0.41 8.23 -6.14
CA LEU A 8 0.89 7.56 -7.36
C LEU A 8 2.16 6.71 -7.17
N ASN A 9 2.95 6.98 -6.12
CA ASN A 9 4.15 6.21 -5.81
C ASN A 9 3.90 5.07 -4.81
N LEU A 10 2.67 4.89 -4.33
CA LEU A 10 2.33 3.73 -3.50
C LEU A 10 2.18 2.49 -4.37
N ASP A 11 2.55 1.34 -3.80
CA ASP A 11 2.54 0.04 -4.48
C ASP A 11 1.11 -0.51 -4.58
N TYR A 12 0.22 0.15 -5.33
CA TYR A 12 -1.15 -0.34 -5.49
C TYR A 12 -1.21 -1.60 -6.37
N GLU A 13 -1.99 -2.59 -5.95
CA GLU A 13 -2.19 -3.81 -6.73
C GLU A 13 -3.21 -3.57 -7.86
N ILE A 14 -2.78 -3.83 -9.10
CA ILE A 14 -3.63 -3.84 -10.29
C ILE A 14 -3.93 -5.29 -10.67
N VAL A 15 -5.20 -5.61 -10.86
CA VAL A 15 -5.64 -6.91 -11.37
C VAL A 15 -6.01 -6.75 -12.83
N ILE A 16 -5.38 -7.54 -13.70
CA ILE A 16 -5.71 -7.60 -15.13
C ILE A 16 -6.29 -8.96 -15.44
N ARG A 17 -7.40 -8.99 -16.18
CA ARG A 17 -8.03 -10.21 -16.68
C ARG A 17 -8.38 -10.07 -18.16
N LYS A 18 -8.30 -11.17 -18.90
CA LYS A 18 -8.79 -11.23 -20.27
C LYS A 18 -10.32 -11.30 -20.26
N LEU A 19 -10.97 -10.53 -21.11
CA LEU A 19 -12.41 -10.57 -21.29
C LEU A 19 -12.81 -11.62 -22.34
N SER A 20 -14.00 -12.19 -22.18
CA SER A 20 -14.60 -13.05 -23.20
C SER A 20 -14.99 -12.21 -24.42
N LEU A 21 -15.20 -12.85 -25.58
CA LEU A 21 -15.69 -12.14 -26.77
C LEU A 21 -17.11 -11.58 -26.57
N GLU A 22 -17.92 -12.22 -25.73
CA GLU A 22 -19.28 -11.76 -25.40
C GLU A 22 -19.23 -10.48 -24.54
N ASP A 23 -18.20 -10.32 -23.71
CA ASP A 23 -17.94 -9.13 -22.89
C ASP A 23 -17.15 -8.04 -23.62
N GLY A 24 -17.05 -8.11 -24.96
CA GLY A 24 -16.33 -7.13 -25.79
C GLY A 24 -14.88 -7.52 -26.15
N GLY A 25 -14.35 -8.60 -25.58
CA GLY A 25 -12.97 -9.04 -25.81
C GLY A 25 -11.91 -8.13 -25.18
N GLY A 26 -10.64 -8.35 -25.51
CA GLY A 26 -9.54 -7.58 -24.94
C GLY A 26 -9.24 -7.92 -23.47
N TYR A 27 -8.85 -6.91 -22.71
CA TYR A 27 -8.39 -6.99 -21.33
C TYR A 27 -9.06 -5.92 -20.48
N PHE A 28 -9.34 -6.27 -19.23
CA PHE A 28 -9.90 -5.41 -18.22
C PHE A 28 -8.93 -5.32 -17.05
N ALA A 29 -8.69 -4.11 -16.56
CA ALA A 29 -7.82 -3.82 -15.45
C ALA A 29 -8.53 -2.98 -14.38
N TYR A 30 -8.23 -3.21 -13.11
CA TYR A 30 -8.77 -2.40 -12.02
C TYR A 30 -7.83 -2.45 -10.80
N TYR A 31 -7.90 -1.41 -9.97
CA TYR A 31 -7.18 -1.37 -8.70
C TYR A 31 -7.97 -2.09 -7.60
N LYS A 32 -7.32 -2.94 -6.80
CA LYS A 32 -8.00 -3.66 -5.70
C LYS A 32 -8.54 -2.72 -4.62
N ASP A 33 -7.80 -1.64 -4.34
CA ASP A 33 -8.10 -0.74 -3.23
C ASP A 33 -9.14 0.34 -3.59
N PHE A 34 -9.42 0.55 -4.89
CA PHE A 34 -10.33 1.59 -5.38
C PHE A 34 -11.56 1.00 -6.07
N GLN A 35 -12.73 1.25 -5.49
CA GLN A 35 -14.00 0.91 -6.14
C GLN A 35 -14.25 1.90 -7.28
N GLY A 36 -14.43 1.39 -8.50
CA GLY A 36 -14.77 2.20 -9.68
C GLY A 36 -13.58 2.75 -10.48
N VAL A 37 -12.35 2.54 -10.03
CA VAL A 37 -11.15 2.85 -10.85
C VAL A 37 -10.79 1.63 -11.68
N MET A 38 -11.17 1.70 -12.95
CA MET A 38 -11.13 0.61 -13.90
C MET A 38 -10.65 1.14 -15.25
N GLY A 39 -10.07 0.27 -16.05
CA GLY A 39 -9.71 0.56 -17.43
C GLY A 39 -9.75 -0.70 -18.29
N ASP A 40 -9.83 -0.52 -19.59
CA ASP A 40 -9.90 -1.60 -20.56
C ASP A 40 -9.01 -1.35 -21.78
N GLY A 41 -8.77 -2.40 -22.55
CA GLY A 41 -7.97 -2.27 -23.76
C GLY A 41 -7.83 -3.57 -24.53
N GLU A 42 -7.56 -3.46 -25.82
CA GLU A 42 -7.38 -4.62 -26.71
C GLU A 42 -6.18 -5.50 -26.29
N THR A 43 -5.18 -4.90 -25.63
CA THR A 43 -4.00 -5.59 -25.10
C THR A 43 -3.86 -5.34 -23.59
N MET A 44 -3.05 -6.18 -22.94
CA MET A 44 -2.76 -6.06 -21.52
C MET A 44 -2.11 -4.71 -21.20
N GLU A 45 -1.23 -4.23 -22.08
CA GLU A 45 -0.53 -2.95 -21.93
C GLU A 45 -1.50 -1.78 -22.03
N LYS A 46 -2.43 -1.79 -23.00
CA LYS A 46 -3.44 -0.74 -23.15
C LYS A 46 -4.35 -0.66 -21.91
N ALA A 47 -4.85 -1.80 -21.43
CA ALA A 47 -5.68 -1.83 -20.22
C ALA A 47 -4.92 -1.32 -18.98
N LEU A 48 -3.62 -1.62 -18.89
CA LEU A 48 -2.77 -1.13 -17.81
C LEU A 48 -2.51 0.38 -17.89
N GLU A 49 -2.33 0.93 -19.08
CA GLU A 49 -2.17 2.38 -19.29
C GLU A 49 -3.46 3.13 -18.96
N ASP A 50 -4.59 2.60 -19.43
CA ASP A 50 -5.91 3.18 -19.23
C ASP A 50 -6.31 3.22 -17.74
N VAL A 51 -6.14 2.10 -17.02
CA VAL A 51 -6.45 2.07 -15.58
C VAL A 51 -5.56 3.02 -14.76
N LYS A 52 -4.29 3.21 -15.15
CA LYS A 52 -3.38 4.17 -14.50
C LYS A 52 -3.86 5.60 -14.72
N SER A 53 -4.30 5.93 -15.93
CA SER A 53 -4.91 7.23 -16.23
C SER A 53 -6.19 7.43 -15.41
N ALA A 54 -7.03 6.41 -15.28
CA ALA A 54 -8.24 6.45 -14.45
C ALA A 54 -7.91 6.74 -12.96
N LEU A 55 -6.83 6.16 -12.42
CA LEU A 55 -6.39 6.47 -11.06
C LEU A 55 -5.93 7.92 -10.92
N GLU A 56 -5.21 8.46 -11.91
CA GLU A 56 -4.80 9.86 -11.88
C GLU A 56 -5.99 10.81 -11.79
N CYS A 57 -7.01 10.60 -12.63
CA CYS A 57 -8.25 11.38 -12.60
C CYS A 57 -8.98 11.23 -11.26
N TYR A 58 -9.07 10.01 -10.72
CA TYR A 58 -9.67 9.76 -9.43
C TYR A 58 -8.97 10.53 -8.30
N LEU A 59 -7.63 10.49 -8.27
CA LEU A 59 -6.84 11.16 -7.23
C LEU A 59 -6.99 12.68 -7.29
N GLU A 60 -7.08 13.27 -8.48
CA GLU A 60 -7.31 14.71 -8.63
C GLU A 60 -8.63 15.14 -7.97
N VAL A 61 -9.74 14.50 -8.36
CA VAL A 61 -11.07 14.81 -7.83
C VAL A 61 -11.14 14.56 -6.32
N ALA A 62 -10.62 13.42 -5.86
CA ALA A 62 -10.65 13.07 -4.45
C ALA A 62 -9.85 14.06 -3.59
N LEU A 63 -8.69 14.53 -4.07
CA LEU A 63 -7.88 15.53 -3.37
C LEU A 63 -8.56 16.91 -3.36
N GLU A 64 -9.16 17.33 -4.47
CA GLU A 64 -9.92 18.59 -4.57
C GLU A 64 -11.09 18.62 -3.59
N ASN A 65 -11.82 17.51 -3.49
CA ASN A 65 -12.94 17.36 -2.58
C ASN A 65 -12.52 17.10 -1.12
N SER A 66 -11.21 17.00 -0.83
CA SER A 66 -10.69 16.61 0.49
C SER A 66 -11.25 15.27 0.99
N GLU A 67 -11.51 14.34 0.07
CA GLU A 67 -11.98 12.98 0.38
C GLU A 67 -10.84 12.12 0.94
N GLU A 68 -11.20 11.13 1.75
CA GLU A 68 -10.23 10.17 2.27
C GLU A 68 -9.86 9.12 1.20
N ILE A 69 -8.62 9.18 0.72
CA ILE A 69 -8.09 8.25 -0.28
C ILE A 69 -7.47 7.04 0.44
N LYS A 70 -7.94 5.85 0.09
CA LYS A 70 -7.44 4.58 0.62
C LYS A 70 -6.00 4.32 0.15
N GLU A 71 -5.11 4.05 1.09
CA GLU A 71 -3.76 3.55 0.83
C GLU A 71 -3.77 2.01 0.69
N PRO A 72 -2.79 1.42 -0.02
CA PRO A 72 -2.76 -0.02 -0.24
C PRO A 72 -2.72 -0.78 1.09
N SER A 73 -3.67 -1.71 1.26
CA SER A 73 -3.86 -2.41 2.55
C SER A 73 -2.64 -3.19 3.03
N HIS A 74 -1.73 -3.59 2.13
CA HIS A 74 -0.52 -4.32 2.48
C HIS A 74 0.60 -3.41 3.03
N LEU A 75 0.57 -2.09 2.82
CA LEU A 75 1.55 -1.17 3.41
C LEU A 75 1.45 -1.13 4.94
N PHE A 76 0.26 -1.37 5.48
CA PHE A 76 0.03 -1.41 6.93
C PHE A 76 0.16 -2.80 7.54
N LYS A 77 0.44 -3.84 6.72
CA LYS A 77 0.65 -5.18 7.24
C LYS A 77 2.01 -5.28 7.90
N SER A 78 2.00 -5.63 9.19
CA SER A 78 3.23 -5.96 9.91
C SER A 78 3.88 -7.20 9.29
N LYS A 79 5.13 -7.05 8.83
CA LYS A 79 5.94 -8.18 8.35
C LYS A 79 6.78 -8.73 9.49
N ARG A 80 6.68 -10.04 9.75
CA ARG A 80 7.56 -10.72 10.71
C ARG A 80 8.98 -10.77 10.15
N ILE A 81 9.94 -10.29 10.92
CA ILE A 81 11.38 -10.36 10.61
C ILE A 81 12.10 -11.25 11.62
N ASN A 82 13.19 -11.88 11.20
CA ASN A 82 14.12 -12.59 12.09
C ASN A 82 15.40 -11.75 12.21
N ILE A 83 15.88 -11.53 13.43
CA ILE A 83 17.10 -10.78 13.73
C ILE A 83 17.92 -11.50 14.79
N THR A 84 19.23 -11.30 14.78
CA THR A 84 20.15 -11.82 15.80
C THR A 84 20.54 -10.70 16.76
N ILE A 85 20.34 -10.90 18.06
CA ILE A 85 20.71 -9.95 19.12
C ILE A 85 21.35 -10.73 20.28
N PRO A 86 22.41 -10.22 20.94
CA PRO A 86 22.97 -10.84 22.14
C PRO A 86 21.91 -11.03 23.24
N ILE A 87 21.91 -12.18 23.91
CA ILE A 87 20.91 -12.52 24.92
C ILE A 87 20.85 -11.50 26.08
N SER A 88 22.00 -10.90 26.42
CA SER A 88 22.10 -9.86 27.43
C SER A 88 21.35 -8.58 27.05
N VAL A 89 21.33 -8.23 25.76
CA VAL A 89 20.61 -7.07 25.23
C VAL A 89 19.12 -7.40 25.16
N LEU A 90 18.75 -8.58 24.66
CA LEU A 90 17.35 -9.02 24.61
C LEU A 90 16.70 -8.99 26.00
N ASN A 91 17.38 -9.51 27.02
CA ASN A 91 16.88 -9.50 28.41
C ASN A 91 16.67 -8.07 28.97
N LYS A 92 17.50 -7.10 28.56
CA LYS A 92 17.32 -5.69 28.94
C LYS A 92 16.08 -5.10 28.25
N ILE A 93 15.89 -5.40 26.97
CA ILE A 93 14.71 -4.97 26.21
C ILE A 93 13.44 -5.54 26.86
N ASP A 94 13.44 -6.83 27.20
CA ASP A 94 12.29 -7.49 27.84
C ASP A 94 11.86 -6.83 29.14
N LYS A 95 12.83 -6.53 30.00
CA LYS A 95 12.58 -5.81 31.25
C LYS A 95 12.04 -4.40 31.00
N TYR A 96 12.58 -3.70 30.01
CA TYR A 96 12.13 -2.36 29.66
C TYR A 96 10.68 -2.37 29.17
N VAL A 97 10.38 -3.20 28.16
CA VAL A 97 9.05 -3.21 27.53
C VAL A 97 7.96 -3.72 28.48
N ALA A 98 8.29 -4.66 29.39
CA ALA A 98 7.36 -5.12 30.42
C ALA A 98 6.97 -4.01 31.41
N SER A 99 7.88 -3.08 31.71
CA SER A 99 7.57 -1.95 32.62
C SER A 99 6.72 -0.85 31.98
N GLN A 100 6.65 -0.83 30.64
CA GLN A 100 5.95 0.20 29.87
C GLN A 100 4.66 -0.33 29.21
N ASP A 101 4.31 -1.61 29.44
CA ASP A 101 3.19 -2.30 28.78
C ASP A 101 3.22 -2.20 27.24
N ILE A 102 4.40 -2.35 26.65
CA ILE A 102 4.59 -2.35 25.18
C ILE A 102 5.22 -3.66 24.71
N SER A 103 5.10 -3.95 23.41
CA SER A 103 5.75 -5.12 22.80
C SER A 103 7.18 -4.79 22.33
N ARG A 104 8.02 -5.84 22.19
CA ARG A 104 9.35 -5.72 21.55
C ARG A 104 9.25 -5.08 20.16
N SER A 105 8.27 -5.50 19.36
CA SER A 105 8.06 -4.97 18.00
C SER A 105 7.74 -3.48 18.02
N SER A 106 6.89 -3.03 18.95
CA SER A 106 6.60 -1.59 19.11
C SER A 106 7.85 -0.83 19.52
N PHE A 107 8.60 -1.33 20.51
CA PHE A 107 9.85 -0.71 20.95
C PHE A 107 10.87 -0.57 19.81
N PHE A 108 11.08 -1.62 19.02
CA PHE A 108 11.97 -1.58 17.86
C PHE A 108 11.50 -0.60 16.80
N LYS A 109 10.19 -0.59 16.48
CA LYS A 109 9.60 0.33 15.52
C LYS A 109 9.84 1.79 15.93
N GLU A 110 9.49 2.15 17.17
CA GLU A 110 9.68 3.51 17.69
C GLU A 110 11.16 3.91 17.77
N SER A 111 12.03 2.98 18.20
CA SER A 111 13.47 3.22 18.27
C SER A 111 14.08 3.44 16.88
N ALA A 112 13.64 2.68 15.88
CA ALA A 112 14.09 2.82 14.50
C ALA A 112 13.61 4.14 13.89
N LEU A 113 12.32 4.50 14.06
CA LEU A 113 11.79 5.79 13.60
C LEU A 113 12.60 6.94 14.19
N ARG A 114 12.79 6.97 15.52
CA ARG A 114 13.59 7.99 16.19
C ARG A 114 15.04 8.07 15.68
N ALA A 115 15.63 6.95 15.29
CA ALA A 115 16.99 6.93 14.75
C ALA A 115 17.08 7.43 13.30
N MET A 116 15.98 7.36 12.54
CA MET A 116 15.92 7.78 11.13
C MET A 116 15.50 9.24 10.93
N GLY A 117 14.88 9.87 11.95
CA GLY A 117 14.42 11.26 11.91
C GLY A 117 12.90 11.34 12.02
#